data_AF-A0A3E0R392-F1
#
_entry.id   AF-A0A3E0R392-F1
#
_cell.length_a   1.000
_cell.length_b   1.000
_cell.length_c   1.000
_cell.angle_alpha   90.00
_cell.angle_beta   90.00
_cell.angle_gamma   90.00
#
_symmetry.space_group_name_H-M   'P 1'
#
loop_
_entity.id
_entity.type
_entity.pdbx_description
1 polymer ?
#
loop_
_entity_poly.entity_id
_entity_poly.type
_entity_poly.pdbx_seq_one_letter_code
_entity_poly.pdbx_strand_id
1 'polypeptide(L)'
;MITAIKWGAMYGMLDDGDEIRPEVVQLGDRLIIPGDRITRIGSKDRSSFHMQGGFWLEYAGRVDNALLFTSGPSGVDGNPWYYAFFYVDPETLLIGGGTGCMDIRADRIDFAS
;
A
#
# COMPACT_ATOMS: atom_id res chain seq x y z
N MET A 1 8.47 17.56 -1.50
CA MET A 1 7.17 17.58 -2.20
C MET A 1 6.27 16.65 -1.39
N ILE A 2 4.97 16.94 -1.21
CA ILE A 2 4.10 16.08 -0.40
C ILE A 2 3.04 15.53 -1.34
N THR A 3 3.14 14.24 -1.67
CA THR A 3 2.09 13.50 -2.38
C THR A 3 0.75 13.73 -1.66
N ALA A 4 -0.17 14.43 -2.30
CA ALA A 4 -1.42 14.83 -1.68
C ALA A 4 -2.45 13.69 -1.71
N ILE A 5 -2.73 13.09 -0.55
CA ILE A 5 -3.87 12.16 -0.38
C ILE A 5 -5.16 12.98 -0.48
N LYS A 6 -5.81 13.00 -1.63
CA LYS A 6 -7.01 13.84 -1.83
C LYS A 6 -8.35 13.18 -1.51
N TRP A 7 -8.41 11.88 -1.26
CA TRP A 7 -9.72 11.20 -1.16
C TRP A 7 -9.75 10.13 -0.07
N GLY A 8 -10.92 9.97 0.56
CA GLY A 8 -11.14 8.94 1.57
C GLY A 8 -10.89 7.55 0.99
N ALA A 9 -10.23 6.70 1.79
CA ALA A 9 -9.63 5.42 1.42
C ALA A 9 -8.30 5.59 0.67
N MET A 10 -7.19 5.23 1.33
CA MET A 10 -5.94 4.60 0.86
C MET A 10 -5.36 4.90 -0.53
N TYR A 11 -5.90 5.80 -1.33
CA TYR A 11 -5.55 5.97 -2.72
C TYR A 11 -4.62 7.15 -2.90
N GLY A 12 -3.51 6.91 -3.60
CA GLY A 12 -2.54 7.92 -4.02
C GLY A 12 -2.53 8.06 -5.53
N MET A 13 -2.42 9.30 -5.99
CA MET A 13 -1.97 9.62 -7.34
C MET A 13 -0.54 10.14 -7.24
N LEU A 14 0.25 9.87 -8.26
CA LEU A 14 1.58 10.46 -8.41
C LEU A 14 1.43 11.90 -8.90
N ASP A 15 2.23 12.81 -8.35
CA ASP A 15 2.39 14.15 -8.92
C ASP A 15 3.38 14.10 -10.10
N ASP A 16 3.37 15.15 -10.93
CA ASP A 16 4.30 15.27 -12.06
C ASP A 16 5.76 15.21 -11.57
N GLY A 17 6.49 14.20 -12.04
CA GLY A 17 7.90 13.99 -11.69
C GLY A 17 8.13 13.04 -10.51
N ASP A 18 7.08 12.53 -9.86
CA ASP A 18 7.24 11.43 -8.90
C ASP A 18 7.69 10.15 -9.61
N GLU A 19 8.71 9.50 -9.05
CA GLU A 19 9.24 8.24 -9.55
C GLU A 19 9.05 7.12 -8.53
N ILE A 20 8.37 6.04 -8.93
CA ILE A 20 8.28 4.82 -8.11
C ILE A 20 9.63 4.12 -8.12
N ARG A 21 10.25 4.06 -6.94
CA ARG A 21 11.50 3.31 -6.75
C ARG A 21 11.16 1.84 -6.46
N PRO A 22 11.67 0.87 -7.24
CA PRO A 22 11.40 -0.56 -7.05
C PRO A 22 12.21 -1.12 -5.86
N GLU A 23 11.97 -0.61 -4.65
CA GLU A 23 12.72 -0.95 -3.45
C GLU A 23 12.14 -2.17 -2.74
N VAL A 24 13.03 -3.07 -2.31
CA VAL A 24 12.70 -4.14 -1.36
C VAL A 24 12.46 -3.52 0.01
N VAL A 25 11.34 -3.86 0.65
CA VAL A 25 10.97 -3.30 1.95
C VAL A 25 10.71 -4.41 2.95
N GLN A 26 11.16 -4.22 4.18
CA GLN A 26 10.81 -5.12 5.28
C GLN A 26 9.45 -4.74 5.85
N LEU A 27 8.54 -5.72 5.94
CA LEU A 27 7.28 -5.62 6.64
C LEU A 27 7.15 -6.81 7.59
N GLY A 28 7.19 -6.54 8.88
CA GLY A 28 7.30 -7.54 9.94
C GLY A 28 8.52 -8.43 9.75
N ASP A 29 8.27 -9.73 9.69
CA ASP A 29 9.28 -10.78 9.48
C ASP A 29 9.47 -11.16 8.00
N ARG A 30 8.92 -10.37 7.07
CA ARG A 30 8.98 -10.60 5.62
C ARG A 30 9.66 -9.45 4.90
N LEU A 31 10.36 -9.80 3.83
CA LEU A 31 10.72 -8.85 2.79
C LEU A 31 9.65 -8.92 1.71
N ILE A 32 9.17 -7.76 1.27
CA ILE A 32 8.33 -7.63 0.08
C ILE A 32 9.16 -7.03 -1.06
N ILE A 33 9.01 -7.60 -2.26
CA ILE A 33 9.69 -7.18 -3.48
C ILE A 33 8.68 -6.73 -4.53
N PRO A 34 9.00 -5.77 -5.42
CA PRO A 34 8.09 -5.36 -6.47
C PRO A 34 7.59 -6.56 -7.29
N GLY A 35 6.27 -6.60 -7.53
CA GLY A 35 5.57 -7.73 -8.14
C GLY A 35 4.97 -8.72 -7.14
N ASP A 36 5.36 -8.67 -5.85
CA ASP A 36 4.71 -9.48 -4.82
C ASP A 36 3.23 -9.12 -4.69
N ARG A 37 2.40 -10.16 -4.61
CA ARG A 37 0.96 -10.03 -4.49
C ARG A 37 0.52 -10.35 -3.09
N ILE A 38 -0.11 -9.40 -2.42
CA ILE A 38 -0.58 -9.53 -1.04
C ILE A 38 -2.09 -9.50 -0.99
N THR A 39 -2.66 -10.31 -0.11
CA THR A 39 -4.10 -10.34 0.18
C THR A 39 -4.41 -9.80 1.56
N ARG A 40 -3.43 -9.78 2.46
CA ARG A 40 -3.60 -9.29 3.83
C ARG A 40 -2.30 -8.75 4.43
N ILE A 41 -2.43 -7.69 5.22
CA ILE A 41 -1.42 -7.21 6.16
C ILE A 41 -2.08 -7.05 7.54
N GLY A 42 -1.53 -7.72 8.55
CA GLY A 42 -1.94 -7.63 9.95
C GLY A 42 -2.97 -8.67 10.40
N SER A 43 -2.85 -9.09 11.65
CA SER A 43 -3.63 -10.18 12.25
C SER A 43 -4.95 -9.73 12.88
N LYS A 44 -5.00 -8.52 13.45
CA LYS A 44 -6.16 -8.00 14.20
C LYS A 44 -7.02 -7.12 13.30
N ASP A 45 -8.34 -7.36 13.31
CA ASP A 45 -9.29 -6.65 12.44
C ASP A 45 -9.14 -5.13 12.48
N ARG A 46 -9.03 -4.54 13.68
CA ARG A 46 -8.91 -3.08 13.87
C ARG A 46 -7.61 -2.45 13.36
N SER A 47 -6.60 -3.25 13.04
CA SER A 47 -5.26 -2.81 12.66
C SER A 47 -4.71 -3.67 11.53
N SER A 48 -5.59 -4.09 10.63
CA SER A 48 -5.27 -4.92 9.47
C SER A 48 -5.90 -4.36 8.21
N PHE A 49 -5.29 -4.70 7.09
CA PHE A 49 -5.86 -4.54 5.77
C PHE A 49 -6.03 -5.93 5.17
N HIS A 50 -7.19 -6.20 4.55
CA HIS A 50 -7.43 -7.41 3.80
C HIS A 50 -8.21 -7.11 2.53
N MET A 51 -7.82 -7.76 1.44
CA MET A 51 -8.57 -7.79 0.20
C MET A 51 -9.76 -8.74 0.34
N GLN A 52 -10.81 -8.49 -0.44
CA GLN A 52 -11.86 -9.48 -0.64
C GLN A 52 -11.28 -10.74 -1.28
N GLY A 53 -11.85 -11.91 -0.96
CA GLY A 53 -11.43 -13.18 -1.56
C GLY A 53 -11.43 -13.14 -3.09
N GLY A 54 -10.34 -13.61 -3.70
CA GLY A 54 -10.12 -13.57 -5.14
C GLY A 54 -9.39 -12.31 -5.65
N PHE A 55 -9.09 -11.35 -4.78
CA PHE A 55 -8.38 -10.12 -5.12
C PHE A 55 -7.06 -9.99 -4.34
N TRP A 56 -6.13 -9.23 -4.90
CA TRP A 56 -4.84 -8.93 -4.30
C TRP A 56 -4.39 -7.51 -4.64
N LEU A 57 -3.40 -7.03 -3.89
CA LEU A 57 -2.61 -5.86 -4.21
C LEU A 57 -1.22 -6.32 -4.66
N GLU A 58 -0.73 -5.80 -5.78
CA GLU A 58 0.62 -6.04 -6.29
C GLU A 58 1.52 -4.88 -5.88
N TYR A 59 2.59 -5.16 -5.13
CA TYR A 59 3.52 -4.13 -4.68
C TYR A 59 4.30 -3.56 -5.87
N ALA A 60 4.19 -2.24 -6.08
CA ALA A 60 4.81 -1.53 -7.19
C ALA A 60 6.18 -0.95 -6.81
N GLY A 61 6.35 -0.55 -5.55
CA GLY A 61 7.54 0.11 -5.06
C GLY A 61 7.20 1.25 -4.11
N ARG A 62 8.13 2.19 -3.96
CA ARG A 62 8.08 3.25 -2.97
C ARG A 62 8.28 4.63 -3.58
N VAL A 63 7.49 5.59 -3.11
CA VAL A 63 7.67 7.04 -3.33
C VAL A 63 7.73 7.70 -1.96
N ASP A 64 8.79 8.46 -1.68
CA ASP A 64 9.05 9.00 -0.34
C ASP A 64 8.89 7.97 0.79
N ASN A 65 7.86 8.12 1.64
CA ASN A 65 7.50 7.20 2.71
C ASN A 65 6.24 6.39 2.40
N ALA A 66 5.70 6.44 1.19
CA ALA A 66 4.54 5.66 0.79
C ALA A 66 4.97 4.40 0.04
N LEU A 67 4.49 3.24 0.50
CA LEU A 67 4.50 2.00 -0.25
C LEU A 67 3.28 2.01 -1.18
N LEU A 68 3.53 1.82 -2.46
CA LEU A 68 2.49 1.87 -3.49
C LEU A 68 2.18 0.46 -3.97
N PHE A 69 0.90 0.18 -4.10
CA PHE A 69 0.39 -1.07 -4.62
C PHE A 69 -0.65 -0.82 -5.69
N THR A 70 -0.79 -1.76 -6.63
CA THR A 70 -1.83 -1.73 -7.66
C THR A 70 -2.80 -2.88 -7.46
N SER A 71 -4.08 -2.67 -7.76
CA SER A 71 -5.01 -3.75 -8.07
C SER A 71 -5.23 -3.70 -9.58
N GLY A 72 -4.93 -4.76 -10.33
CA GLY A 72 -5.05 -4.71 -11.80
C GLY A 72 -6.48 -4.43 -12.30
N PRO A 73 -6.67 -4.18 -13.61
CA PRO A 73 -6.08 -3.06 -14.34
C PRO A 73 -6.58 -1.71 -13.78
N SER A 74 -5.66 -0.76 -13.77
CA SER A 74 -5.82 0.63 -13.31
C SER A 74 -6.96 1.40 -13.97
N GLY A 75 -7.49 2.39 -13.24
CA GLY A 75 -8.22 3.60 -13.65
C GLY A 75 -8.85 3.66 -15.05
N VAL A 76 -10.13 4.05 -15.10
CA VAL A 76 -10.94 4.22 -16.33
C VAL A 76 -10.31 5.20 -17.35
N ASP A 77 -9.36 6.04 -16.92
CA ASP A 77 -8.68 7.09 -17.68
C ASP A 77 -7.23 6.76 -18.08
N GLY A 78 -6.74 5.55 -17.78
CA GLY A 78 -5.38 5.12 -18.11
C GLY A 78 -4.30 5.59 -17.11
N ASN A 79 -4.67 6.36 -16.08
CA ASN A 79 -3.77 6.71 -14.99
C ASN A 79 -3.89 5.67 -13.87
N PRO A 80 -2.77 5.09 -13.39
CA PRO A 80 -2.81 4.15 -12.29
C PRO A 80 -3.19 4.84 -10.98
N TRP A 81 -4.27 4.35 -10.39
CA TRP A 81 -4.60 4.59 -8.99
C TRP A 81 -3.79 3.61 -8.14
N TYR A 82 -3.06 4.13 -7.16
CA TYR A 82 -2.28 3.31 -6.25
C TYR A 82 -2.96 3.21 -4.90
N TYR A 83 -2.92 2.04 -4.28
CA TYR A 83 -3.08 1.93 -2.84
C TYR A 83 -1.78 2.37 -2.19
N ALA A 84 -1.84 3.41 -1.37
CA ALA A 84 -0.72 4.02 -0.68
C ALA A 84 -0.77 3.71 0.82
N PHE A 85 0.28 3.10 1.32
CA PHE A 85 0.49 2.81 2.74
C PHE A 85 1.71 3.59 3.22
N PHE A 86 1.55 4.50 4.18
CA PHE A 86 2.68 5.24 4.74
C PHE A 86 3.50 4.32 5.63
N TYR A 87 4.74 4.10 5.22
CA TYR A 87 5.74 3.33 5.92
C TYR A 87 6.34 4.14 7.06
N VAL A 88 6.00 3.75 8.29
CA VAL A 88 6.58 4.35 9.50
C VAL A 88 7.83 3.58 9.90
N ASP A 89 7.67 2.27 10.03
CA ASP A 89 8.72 1.31 10.41
C ASP A 89 8.32 -0.10 9.91
N PRO A 90 9.19 -1.12 10.02
CA PRO A 90 8.87 -2.47 9.56
C PRO A 90 7.59 -3.06 10.16
N GLU A 91 7.18 -2.66 11.36
CA GLU A 91 6.00 -3.23 12.04
C GLU A 91 4.74 -2.39 11.82
N THR A 92 4.87 -1.16 11.30
CA THR A 92 3.80 -0.17 11.31
C THR A 92 3.65 0.52 9.96
N LEU A 93 2.47 0.36 9.38
CA LEU A 93 1.99 1.17 8.27
C LEU A 93 0.88 2.10 8.76
N LEU A 94 0.70 3.24 8.10
CA LEU A 94 -0.45 4.10 8.28
C LEU A 94 -1.26 4.14 6.99
N ILE A 95 -2.56 3.98 7.13
CA ILE A 95 -3.54 4.31 6.09
C ILE A 95 -4.42 5.44 6.59
N GLY A 96 -4.86 6.31 5.70
CA GLY A 96 -5.69 7.43 6.11
C GLY A 96 -6.21 8.24 4.95
N GLY A 97 -7.09 9.17 5.26
CA GLY A 97 -7.63 10.15 4.34
C GLY A 97 -8.11 11.38 5.09
N GLY A 98 -8.93 12.22 4.44
CA GLY A 98 -9.39 13.49 5.03
C GLY A 98 -10.20 13.39 6.33
N THR A 99 -10.60 12.18 6.76
CA THR A 99 -11.41 11.94 7.96
C THR A 99 -10.65 11.28 9.10
N GLY A 100 -9.39 10.90 8.91
CA GLY A 100 -8.56 10.27 9.93
C GLY A 100 -7.58 9.23 9.37
N CYS A 101 -6.78 8.68 10.27
CA CYS A 101 -5.78 7.67 9.97
C CYS A 101 -5.92 6.47 10.91
N MET A 102 -5.45 5.32 10.46
CA MET A 102 -5.41 4.07 11.20
C MET A 102 -4.03 3.43 10.99
N ASP A 103 -3.47 2.91 12.07
CA ASP A 103 -2.27 2.07 11.99
C ASP A 103 -2.63 0.64 11.59
N ILE A 104 -1.82 0.09 10.69
CA ILE A 104 -1.80 -1.33 10.35
C ILE A 104 -0.53 -1.91 10.95
N ARG A 105 -0.69 -3.02 11.67
CA ARG A 105 0.43 -3.75 12.26
C ARG A 105 0.83 -4.87 11.32
N ALA A 106 2.07 -4.87 10.85
CA ALA A 106 2.60 -5.86 9.91
C ALA A 106 3.06 -7.15 10.63
N ASP A 107 2.26 -7.66 11.58
CA ASP A 107 2.55 -8.88 12.34
C ASP A 107 2.17 -10.18 11.58
N ARG A 108 1.54 -10.04 10.41
CA ARG A 108 1.19 -11.11 9.48
C ARG A 108 1.08 -10.56 8.06
N ILE A 109 1.62 -11.28 7.09
CA ILE A 109 1.45 -10.98 5.66
C ILE A 109 1.04 -12.25 4.93
N ASP A 110 -0.10 -12.19 4.24
CA ASP A 110 -0.59 -13.29 3.42
C ASP A 110 -0.38 -12.92 1.94
N PHE A 111 0.41 -13.71 1.22
CA PHE A 111 0.62 -13.56 -0.21
C PHE A 111 -0.48 -14.27 -0.99
N ALA A 112 -0.81 -13.75 -2.18
CA ALA A 112 -1.69 -14.43 -3.12
C ALA A 112 -0.97 -15.66 -3.69
N SER A 113 -1.70 -16.77 -3.82
CA SER A 113 -1.24 -18.02 -4.44
C SER A 113 -1.32 -17.99 -5.97
#